data_AF-A0A1G7XDU3-F1
#
_entry.id   AF-A0A1G7XDU3-F1
#
_cell.length_a   1.000
_cell.length_b   1.000
_cell.length_c   1.000
_cell.angle_alpha   90.00
_cell.angle_beta   90.00
_cell.angle_gamma   90.00
#
_symmetry.space_group_name_H-M   'P 1'
#
loop_
_entity.id
_entity.type
_entity.pdbx_description
1 polymer ?
#
loop_
_entity_poly.entity_id
_entity_poly.type
_entity_poly.pdbx_seq_one_letter_code
_entity_poly.pdbx_strand_id
1 'polypeptide(L)'
;MTDEPADATLDARLRAADPLPDLPPLAPERLDQLLEDTVTSTAAPTRRPRALLLAAAAAAVVVVGGGALALTGQDGGTTTLALAAPDVSASCAALTPELLAGSDVAFAGRVTAISGGVVVLETVQRFAGEVGDTVEVTQGEGSVVDGAPITFEQGQVYLLSADGGTIGSCSGSGPDSPELRTLFEQAFGG
;
A
#
# COMPACT_ATOMS: atom_id res chain seq x y z
N MET A 1 -32.05 -18.89 29.14
CA MET A 1 -32.90 -17.83 28.57
C MET A 1 -32.58 -16.56 29.35
N THR A 2 -31.44 -15.93 29.03
CA THR A 2 -30.98 -14.65 29.57
C THR A 2 -29.72 -14.25 28.79
N ASP A 3 -29.92 -13.75 27.58
CA ASP A 3 -28.87 -13.11 26.75
C ASP A 3 -29.22 -11.63 26.45
N GLU A 4 -30.26 -11.09 27.08
CA GLU A 4 -30.75 -9.72 26.81
C GLU A 4 -29.83 -8.54 27.24
N PRO A 5 -28.96 -8.61 28.27
CA PRO A 5 -28.24 -7.41 28.70
C PRO A 5 -27.07 -7.01 27.77
N ALA A 6 -26.51 -7.97 27.04
CA ALA A 6 -25.38 -7.73 26.13
C ALA A 6 -25.84 -6.99 24.86
N ASP A 7 -26.92 -7.47 24.24
CA ASP A 7 -27.50 -6.88 23.03
C ASP A 7 -28.00 -5.45 23.26
N ALA A 8 -28.68 -5.19 24.38
CA ALA A 8 -29.14 -3.84 24.72
C ALA A 8 -27.99 -2.84 24.91
N THR A 9 -26.85 -3.30 25.45
CA THR A 9 -25.66 -2.47 25.61
C THR A 9 -24.97 -2.20 24.27
N LEU A 10 -24.98 -3.19 23.36
CA LEU A 10 -24.45 -3.05 22.01
C LEU A 10 -25.28 -2.07 21.18
N ASP A 11 -26.61 -2.23 21.18
CA ASP A 11 -27.54 -1.34 20.50
C ASP A 11 -27.40 0.11 20.98
N ALA A 12 -27.21 0.30 22.29
CA ALA A 12 -27.01 1.62 22.85
C ALA A 12 -25.69 2.26 22.38
N ARG A 13 -24.61 1.47 22.27
CA ARG A 13 -23.32 1.95 21.74
C ARG A 13 -23.38 2.25 20.25
N LEU A 14 -24.06 1.42 19.47
CA LEU A 14 -24.24 1.63 18.03
C LEU A 14 -25.02 2.91 17.75
N ARG A 15 -26.14 3.15 18.46
CA ARG A 15 -26.90 4.41 18.32
C ARG A 15 -26.12 5.64 18.77
N ALA A 16 -25.29 5.53 19.81
CA ALA A 16 -24.49 6.65 20.29
C ALA A 16 -23.38 7.06 19.31
N ALA A 17 -22.94 6.15 18.43
CA ALA A 17 -21.95 6.42 17.40
C ALA A 17 -22.55 6.90 16.07
N ASP A 18 -23.88 6.93 15.94
CA ASP A 18 -24.56 7.38 14.71
C ASP A 18 -24.47 8.92 14.58
N PRO A 19 -23.81 9.45 13.53
CA PRO A 19 -23.69 10.89 13.32
C PRO A 19 -25.00 11.57 12.90
N LEU A 20 -26.05 10.82 12.54
CA LEU A 20 -27.33 11.35 12.04
C LEU A 20 -28.53 10.68 12.75
N PRO A 21 -28.67 10.86 14.07
CA PRO A 21 -29.66 10.14 14.88
C PRO A 21 -31.12 10.51 14.56
N ASP A 22 -31.34 11.65 13.90
CA ASP A 22 -32.68 12.21 13.64
C ASP A 22 -33.22 11.88 12.24
N LEU A 23 -32.58 10.97 11.49
CA LEU A 23 -33.07 10.57 10.19
C LEU A 23 -34.33 9.68 10.32
N PRO A 24 -35.42 9.98 9.58
CA PRO A 24 -36.57 9.10 9.57
C PRO A 24 -36.20 7.74 8.96
N PRO A 25 -36.77 6.64 9.47
CA PRO A 25 -36.54 5.31 8.91
C PRO A 25 -37.02 5.27 7.46
N LEU A 26 -36.30 4.52 6.62
CA LEU A 26 -36.71 4.27 5.25
C LEU A 26 -38.02 3.50 5.22
N ALA A 27 -38.89 3.83 4.25
CA ALA A 27 -40.10 3.05 4.00
C ALA A 27 -39.71 1.61 3.63
N PRO A 28 -40.38 0.59 4.18
CA PRO A 28 -39.96 -0.81 4.03
C PRO A 28 -39.92 -1.25 2.56
N GLU A 29 -40.85 -0.75 1.73
CA GLU A 29 -40.90 -1.07 0.30
C GLU A 29 -39.68 -0.53 -0.46
N ARG A 30 -39.10 0.57 0.03
CA ARG A 30 -37.88 1.15 -0.54
C ARG A 30 -36.62 0.46 -0.05
N LEU A 31 -36.64 -0.04 1.18
CA LEU A 31 -35.55 -0.83 1.74
C LEU A 31 -35.40 -2.14 0.97
N ASP A 32 -36.52 -2.85 0.74
CA ASP A 32 -36.53 -4.11 -0.01
C ASP A 32 -35.98 -3.91 -1.44
N GLN A 33 -36.45 -2.88 -2.15
CA GLN A 33 -35.93 -2.54 -3.49
C GLN A 33 -34.42 -2.30 -3.52
N LEU A 34 -33.86 -1.61 -2.51
CA LEU A 34 -32.42 -1.32 -2.45
C LEU A 34 -31.59 -2.58 -2.14
N LEU A 35 -32.12 -3.46 -1.28
CA LEU A 35 -31.49 -4.73 -0.97
C LEU A 35 -31.48 -5.62 -2.21
N GLU A 36 -32.62 -5.73 -2.90
CA GLU A 36 -32.78 -6.47 -4.16
C GLU A 36 -31.88 -5.93 -5.27
N ASP A 37 -31.78 -4.61 -5.43
CA ASP A 37 -30.87 -3.97 -6.39
C ASP A 37 -29.41 -4.29 -6.07
N THR A 38 -29.02 -4.36 -4.79
CA THR A 38 -27.63 -4.66 -4.39
C THR A 38 -27.27 -6.13 -4.67
N VAL A 39 -28.17 -7.08 -4.36
CA VAL A 39 -27.90 -8.51 -4.64
C VAL A 39 -27.99 -8.84 -6.12
N THR A 40 -28.81 -8.12 -6.89
CA THR A 40 -28.97 -8.36 -8.33
C THR A 40 -27.90 -7.63 -9.15
N SER A 41 -27.33 -6.53 -8.62
CA SER A 41 -26.28 -5.76 -9.29
C SER A 41 -24.90 -6.42 -9.13
N THR A 42 -24.65 -7.46 -9.93
CA THR A 42 -23.28 -7.91 -10.28
C THR A 42 -22.83 -7.27 -11.61
N ALA A 43 -23.26 -6.04 -11.89
CA ALA A 43 -22.91 -5.36 -13.12
C ALA A 43 -21.67 -4.48 -12.91
N ALA A 44 -20.49 -5.00 -13.27
CA ALA A 44 -19.33 -4.16 -13.52
C ALA A 44 -19.73 -3.03 -14.49
N PRO A 45 -19.39 -1.75 -14.25
CA PRO A 45 -19.67 -0.70 -15.20
C PRO A 45 -18.83 -0.95 -16.46
N THR A 46 -19.43 -1.59 -17.46
CA THR A 46 -18.83 -1.64 -18.80
C THR A 46 -18.86 -0.22 -19.35
N ARG A 47 -17.76 0.53 -19.19
CA ARG A 47 -17.54 1.78 -19.93
C ARG A 47 -17.61 1.43 -21.41
N ARG A 48 -18.76 1.71 -22.04
CA ARG A 48 -18.88 1.70 -23.49
C ARG A 48 -17.93 2.77 -24.04
N PRO A 49 -16.89 2.42 -24.81
CA PRO A 49 -16.08 3.43 -25.45
C PRO A 49 -16.95 4.07 -26.53
N ARG A 50 -17.34 5.34 -26.33
CA ARG A 50 -17.83 6.19 -27.42
C ARG A 50 -16.65 6.56 -28.32
N ALA A 51 -16.11 5.57 -29.01
CA ALA A 51 -15.26 5.80 -30.16
C ALA A 51 -16.17 6.26 -31.29
N LEU A 52 -16.14 7.57 -31.57
CA LEU A 52 -16.32 8.21 -32.87
C LEU A 52 -16.66 9.68 -32.65
N LEU A 53 -15.64 10.53 -32.50
CA LEU A 53 -15.60 11.85 -33.13
C LEU A 53 -14.12 12.19 -33.39
N LEU A 54 -13.74 12.05 -34.66
CA LEU A 54 -12.52 12.57 -35.25
C LEU A 54 -12.60 14.10 -35.29
N ALA A 55 -11.56 14.80 -34.79
CA ALA A 55 -11.20 16.12 -35.28
C ALA A 55 -9.72 16.38 -35.02
N ALA A 56 -8.98 16.57 -36.11
CA ALA A 56 -7.56 16.81 -36.16
C ALA A 56 -7.20 18.27 -35.83
N ALA A 57 -6.12 18.49 -35.08
CA ALA A 57 -5.29 19.69 -35.19
C ALA A 57 -3.90 19.38 -34.61
N ALA A 58 -2.89 19.49 -35.47
CA ALA A 58 -1.49 19.29 -35.16
C ALA A 58 -0.93 20.46 -34.33
N ALA A 59 -0.21 20.15 -33.26
CA ALA A 59 0.85 21.00 -32.71
C ALA A 59 1.88 20.09 -32.03
N ALA A 60 3.05 20.00 -32.66
CA ALA A 60 4.20 19.26 -32.15
C ALA A 60 4.75 19.95 -30.90
N VAL A 61 4.80 19.21 -29.80
CA VAL A 61 5.74 19.47 -28.70
C VAL A 61 6.50 18.17 -28.49
N VAL A 62 7.78 18.20 -28.86
CA VAL A 62 8.75 17.17 -28.54
C VAL A 62 8.99 17.26 -27.04
N VAL A 63 8.31 16.38 -26.27
CA VAL A 63 8.78 15.98 -24.95
C VAL A 63 9.52 14.67 -25.13
N VAL A 64 10.80 14.74 -24.83
CA VAL A 64 11.74 13.63 -24.81
C VAL A 64 11.34 12.65 -23.69
N GLY A 65 10.94 11.44 -24.09
CA GLY A 65 10.94 10.17 -23.33
C GLY A 65 9.83 10.00 -22.28
N GLY A 66 8.98 8.97 -22.28
CA GLY A 66 8.81 7.81 -23.16
C GLY A 66 7.61 7.03 -22.61
N GLY A 67 6.64 6.69 -23.47
CA GLY A 67 5.58 5.77 -23.13
C GLY A 67 6.10 4.34 -22.99
N ALA A 68 5.35 3.52 -22.25
CA ALA A 68 5.35 2.06 -22.24
C ALA A 68 6.42 1.40 -23.12
N LEU A 69 7.56 1.07 -22.51
CA LEU A 69 8.61 0.31 -23.14
C LEU A 69 8.50 -1.15 -22.68
N ALA A 70 7.86 -1.97 -23.52
CA ALA A 70 8.25 -3.37 -23.64
C ALA A 70 9.67 -3.39 -24.23
N LEU A 71 10.68 -3.23 -23.38
CA LEU A 71 12.09 -3.38 -23.73
C LEU A 71 12.56 -4.75 -23.28
N THR A 72 12.73 -5.64 -24.25
CA THR A 72 13.67 -6.76 -24.12
C THR A 72 15.08 -6.17 -24.06
N GLY A 73 15.70 -6.17 -22.89
CA GLY A 73 17.06 -5.66 -22.71
C GLY A 73 17.60 -5.89 -21.30
N GLN A 74 18.18 -7.08 -21.12
CA GLN A 74 19.07 -7.49 -20.03
C GLN A 74 18.40 -7.71 -18.67
N ASP A 75 18.51 -8.94 -18.14
CA ASP A 75 17.99 -9.36 -16.83
C ASP A 75 18.57 -8.53 -15.66
N GLY A 76 18.01 -7.36 -15.43
CA GLY A 76 18.04 -6.61 -14.16
C GLY A 76 16.66 -6.77 -13.51
N GLY A 77 16.35 -7.99 -13.07
CA GLY A 77 14.98 -8.44 -12.82
C GLY A 77 14.22 -7.56 -11.83
N THR A 78 13.04 -7.06 -12.20
CA THR A 78 12.14 -6.35 -11.27
C THR A 78 11.78 -7.24 -10.10
N THR A 79 11.95 -6.75 -8.88
CA THR A 79 11.49 -7.44 -7.65
C THR A 79 10.21 -6.80 -7.15
N THR A 80 9.18 -7.60 -6.91
CA THR A 80 7.91 -7.12 -6.35
C THR A 80 7.86 -7.46 -4.87
N LEU A 81 7.57 -6.45 -4.05
CA LEU A 81 7.36 -6.56 -2.62
C LEU A 81 6.01 -5.98 -2.24
N ALA A 82 5.44 -6.43 -1.12
CA ALA A 82 4.24 -5.86 -0.54
C ALA A 82 4.59 -5.13 0.77
N LEU A 83 4.01 -3.96 1.01
CA LEU A 83 4.06 -3.33 2.33
C LEU A 83 2.94 -3.91 3.19
N ALA A 84 3.28 -4.44 4.36
CA ALA A 84 2.31 -4.92 5.32
C ALA A 84 1.37 -3.79 5.75
N ALA A 85 0.10 -4.13 5.99
CA ALA A 85 -0.85 -3.20 6.60
C ALA A 85 -0.35 -2.78 8.00
N PRO A 86 -0.59 -1.52 8.42
CA PRO A 86 -0.22 -1.08 9.75
C PRO A 86 -1.00 -1.90 10.79
N ASP A 87 -0.28 -2.58 11.69
CA ASP A 87 -0.90 -3.22 12.84
C ASP A 87 -0.91 -2.23 14.02
N VAL A 88 -2.06 -1.58 14.21
CA VAL A 88 -2.28 -0.59 15.28
C VAL A 88 -2.37 -1.22 16.68
N SER A 89 -2.41 -2.54 16.75
CA SER A 89 -2.46 -3.33 17.98
C SER A 89 -1.09 -3.84 18.43
N ALA A 90 -0.07 -3.77 17.57
CA ALA A 90 1.27 -4.26 17.85
C ALA A 90 2.20 -3.13 18.33
N SER A 91 2.76 -3.29 19.54
CA SER A 91 3.93 -2.50 19.94
C SER A 91 5.18 -3.11 19.31
N CYS A 92 5.87 -2.38 18.43
CA CYS A 92 7.13 -2.87 17.87
C CYS A 92 8.18 -3.02 18.97
N ALA A 93 8.87 -4.17 19.02
CA ALA A 93 10.06 -4.32 19.83
C ALA A 93 11.17 -3.38 19.32
N ALA A 94 12.15 -3.08 20.18
CA ALA A 94 13.30 -2.28 19.77
C ALA A 94 14.05 -2.99 18.64
N LEU A 95 14.35 -2.26 17.56
CA LEU A 95 15.14 -2.77 16.44
C LEU A 95 16.58 -3.00 16.90
N THR A 96 17.13 -4.19 16.62
CA THR A 96 18.54 -4.51 16.85
C THR A 96 19.18 -5.08 15.58
N PRO A 97 20.51 -5.02 15.42
CA PRO A 97 21.19 -5.58 14.25
C PRO A 97 20.94 -7.07 14.07
N GLU A 98 20.82 -7.84 15.17
CA GLU A 98 20.61 -9.29 15.13
C GLU A 98 19.22 -9.65 14.59
N LEU A 99 18.19 -8.86 14.93
CA LEU A 99 16.85 -9.01 14.36
C LEU A 99 16.86 -8.69 12.87
N LEU A 100 17.56 -7.63 12.48
CA LEU A 100 17.64 -7.19 11.09
C LEU A 100 18.41 -8.21 10.24
N ALA A 101 19.48 -8.80 10.76
CA ALA A 101 20.28 -9.82 10.08
C ALA A 101 19.49 -11.11 9.74
N GLY A 102 18.34 -11.33 10.38
CA GLY A 102 17.43 -12.42 10.07
C GLY A 102 16.58 -12.21 8.81
N SER A 103 16.63 -11.03 8.19
CA SER A 103 15.78 -10.69 7.05
C SER A 103 16.18 -11.44 5.78
N ASP A 104 15.20 -11.92 5.00
CA ASP A 104 15.47 -12.58 3.70
C ASP A 104 16.14 -11.64 2.69
N VAL A 105 15.74 -10.38 2.68
CA VAL A 105 16.26 -9.33 1.79
C VAL A 105 16.40 -8.01 2.54
N ALA A 106 17.49 -7.29 2.27
CA ALA A 106 17.77 -5.97 2.83
C ALA A 106 18.50 -5.08 1.81
N PHE A 107 18.00 -3.87 1.56
CA PHE A 107 18.55 -2.97 0.55
C PHE A 107 18.25 -1.49 0.84
N ALA A 108 19.05 -0.60 0.28
CA ALA A 108 18.72 0.82 0.15
C ALA A 108 18.10 1.07 -1.23
N GLY A 109 16.94 1.72 -1.27
CA GLY A 109 16.21 2.05 -2.50
C GLY A 109 15.86 3.54 -2.58
N ARG A 110 16.06 4.16 -3.75
CA ARG A 110 15.61 5.52 -4.03
C ARG A 110 14.24 5.48 -4.68
N VAL A 111 13.27 6.23 -4.16
CA VAL A 111 11.94 6.34 -4.78
C VAL A 111 12.02 7.11 -6.09
N THR A 112 11.67 6.47 -7.20
CA THR A 112 11.67 7.09 -8.54
C THR A 112 10.26 7.47 -8.98
N ALA A 113 9.24 6.70 -8.57
CA ALA A 113 7.84 6.98 -8.86
C ALA A 113 6.90 6.52 -7.74
N ILE A 114 5.77 7.21 -7.61
CA ILE A 114 4.65 6.84 -6.73
C ILE A 114 3.37 7.00 -7.56
N SER A 115 2.65 5.92 -7.83
CA SER A 115 1.41 5.97 -8.61
C SER A 115 0.49 4.80 -8.31
N GLY A 116 -0.82 5.07 -8.18
CA GLY A 116 -1.83 4.01 -8.09
C GLY A 116 -1.66 3.01 -6.93
N GLY A 117 -1.06 3.43 -5.81
CA GLY A 117 -0.77 2.53 -4.67
C GLY A 117 0.51 1.71 -4.82
N VAL A 118 1.31 1.94 -5.88
CA VAL A 118 2.60 1.30 -6.10
C VAL A 118 3.71 2.34 -6.01
N VAL A 119 4.76 2.01 -5.26
CA VAL A 119 5.99 2.78 -5.14
C VAL A 119 7.07 2.05 -5.92
N VAL A 120 7.72 2.74 -6.85
CA VAL A 120 8.86 2.21 -7.59
C VAL A 120 10.13 2.76 -6.99
N LEU A 121 11.05 1.86 -6.65
CA LEU A 121 12.37 2.17 -6.12
C LEU A 121 13.46 1.67 -7.07
N GLU A 122 14.49 2.47 -7.24
CA GLU A 122 15.76 2.05 -7.82
C GLU A 122 16.68 1.59 -6.69
N THR A 123 17.23 0.38 -6.81
CA THR A 123 18.13 -0.17 -5.80
C THR A 123 19.48 0.55 -5.84
N VAL A 124 19.81 1.23 -4.74
CA VAL A 124 21.07 1.97 -4.57
C VAL A 124 22.15 1.06 -4.00
N GLN A 125 21.80 0.23 -3.02
CA GLN A 125 22.71 -0.68 -2.35
C GLN A 125 21.98 -1.94 -1.90
N ARG A 126 22.64 -3.09 -2.03
CA ARG A 126 22.14 -4.37 -1.52
C ARG A 126 22.95 -4.74 -0.29
N PHE A 127 22.26 -5.10 0.79
CA PHE A 127 22.87 -5.56 2.04
C PHE A 127 22.72 -7.07 2.20
N ALA A 128 21.54 -7.62 1.88
CA ALA A 128 21.25 -9.04 1.95
C ALA A 128 20.24 -9.48 0.90
N GLY A 129 20.33 -10.75 0.50
CA GLY A 129 19.44 -11.40 -0.44
C GLY A 129 19.61 -10.92 -1.89
N GLU A 130 18.85 -11.55 -2.78
CA GLU A 130 18.78 -11.17 -4.19
C GLU A 130 17.64 -10.18 -4.39
N VAL A 131 17.98 -8.97 -4.86
CA VAL A 131 17.00 -7.93 -5.19
C VAL A 131 17.33 -7.33 -6.54
N GLY A 132 16.28 -7.03 -7.30
CA GLY A 132 16.35 -6.36 -8.59
C GLY A 132 17.00 -5.00 -8.57
N ASP A 133 17.39 -4.50 -9.74
CA ASP A 133 17.80 -3.09 -9.89
C ASP A 133 16.59 -2.15 -9.74
N THR A 134 15.39 -2.67 -10.05
CA THR A 134 14.11 -2.02 -9.83
C THR A 134 13.28 -2.84 -8.85
N VAL A 135 12.67 -2.15 -7.87
CA VAL A 135 11.77 -2.75 -6.88
C VAL A 135 10.42 -2.05 -6.94
N GLU A 136 9.36 -2.83 -7.04
CA GLU A 136 7.99 -2.35 -6.95
C GLU A 136 7.39 -2.75 -5.60
N VAL A 137 7.03 -1.75 -4.80
CA VAL A 137 6.38 -1.95 -3.50
C VAL A 137 4.90 -1.63 -3.66
N THR A 138 4.05 -2.65 -3.56
CA THR A 138 2.60 -2.46 -3.50
C THR A 138 2.22 -2.08 -2.07
N GLN A 139 1.57 -0.93 -1.88
CA GLN A 139 1.06 -0.53 -0.58
C GLN A 139 -0.16 -1.40 -0.23
N GLY A 140 -0.16 -2.03 0.94
CA GLY A 140 -1.27 -2.86 1.39
C GLY A 140 -2.60 -2.09 1.39
N GLU A 141 -3.69 -2.79 1.08
CA GLU A 141 -5.05 -2.25 1.08
C GLU A 141 -5.52 -1.99 2.52
N GLY A 142 -5.07 -0.88 3.12
CA GLY A 142 -5.48 -0.45 4.45
C GLY A 142 -5.81 1.03 4.44
N SER A 143 -6.99 1.40 4.92
CA SER A 143 -7.27 2.80 5.28
C SER A 143 -6.21 3.26 6.28
N VAL A 144 -5.60 4.43 6.04
CA VAL A 144 -4.66 5.07 6.95
C VAL A 144 -5.37 5.30 8.29
N VAL A 145 -5.20 4.37 9.21
CA VAL A 145 -5.66 4.46 10.60
C VAL A 145 -4.39 4.48 11.46
N ASP A 146 -4.32 5.47 12.35
CA ASP A 146 -3.15 5.89 13.13
C ASP A 146 -2.24 4.75 13.61
N GLY A 147 -1.07 4.69 12.97
CA GLY A 147 0.01 3.72 13.16
C GLY A 147 0.92 3.78 11.93
N ALA A 148 1.54 4.94 11.71
CA ALA A 148 1.92 5.42 10.38
C ALA A 148 2.71 4.39 9.55
N PRO A 149 2.15 3.86 8.44
CA PRO A 149 2.95 3.14 7.46
C PRO A 149 4.06 4.06 6.93
N ILE A 150 5.14 3.48 6.43
CA ILE A 150 6.25 4.23 5.84
C ILE A 150 5.69 5.13 4.73
N THR A 151 5.74 6.44 4.95
CA THR A 151 5.39 7.42 3.93
C THR A 151 6.58 7.57 3.00
N PHE A 152 6.40 7.11 1.76
CA PHE A 152 7.39 7.26 0.71
C PHE A 152 7.31 8.65 0.09
N GLU A 153 8.45 9.30 -0.07
CA GLU A 153 8.61 10.59 -0.74
C GLU A 153 9.45 10.42 -2.00
N GLN A 154 9.01 11.04 -3.10
CA GLN A 154 9.72 10.94 -4.37
C GLN A 154 11.14 11.53 -4.27
N GLY A 155 12.12 10.79 -4.77
CA GLY A 155 13.53 11.16 -4.78
C GLY A 155 14.29 10.83 -3.49
N GLN A 156 13.59 10.47 -2.41
CA GLN A 156 14.21 10.07 -1.14
C GLN A 156 14.72 8.63 -1.17
N VAL A 157 15.73 8.35 -0.35
CA VAL A 157 16.30 7.01 -0.16
C VAL A 157 15.74 6.41 1.13
N TYR A 158 15.36 5.14 1.05
CA TYR A 158 14.85 4.36 2.16
C TYR A 158 15.71 3.11 2.33
N LEU A 159 15.92 2.71 3.59
CA LEU A 159 16.47 1.42 3.96
C LEU A 159 15.29 0.48 4.19
N LEU A 160 15.26 -0.64 3.47
CA LEU A 160 14.15 -1.57 3.44
C LEU A 160 14.65 -2.99 3.74
N SER A 161 13.85 -3.71 4.52
CA SER A 161 14.02 -5.12 4.88
C SER A 161 12.69 -5.83 4.69
N ALA A 162 12.74 -7.02 4.12
CA ALA A 162 11.56 -7.83 3.86
C ALA A 162 11.83 -9.30 4.16
N ASP A 163 10.75 -9.96 4.58
CA ASP A 163 10.66 -11.39 4.86
C ASP A 163 9.53 -11.97 4.02
N GLY A 164 9.79 -13.06 3.31
CA GLY A 164 8.78 -13.71 2.45
C GLY A 164 8.14 -12.77 1.42
N GLY A 165 8.88 -11.77 0.92
CA GLY A 165 8.38 -10.77 -0.03
C GLY A 165 7.52 -9.65 0.57
N THR A 166 7.44 -9.55 1.90
CA THR A 166 6.67 -8.53 2.60
C THR A 166 7.57 -7.63 3.45
N ILE A 167 7.44 -6.32 3.28
CA ILE A 167 8.04 -5.31 4.15
C ILE A 167 7.12 -5.13 5.35
N GLY A 168 7.57 -5.55 6.53
CA GLY A 168 6.80 -5.40 7.76
C GLY A 168 6.74 -3.95 8.25
N SER A 169 5.65 -3.57 8.92
CA SER A 169 5.53 -2.26 9.56
C SER A 169 6.55 -2.03 10.68
N CYS A 170 6.99 -3.11 11.33
CA CYS A 170 8.03 -3.11 12.37
C CYS A 170 9.40 -3.63 11.89
N SER A 171 9.60 -3.94 10.59
CA SER A 171 10.77 -4.70 10.12
C SER A 171 12.09 -3.91 10.12
N GLY A 172 12.11 -2.68 10.63
CA GLY A 172 13.28 -1.82 10.56
C GLY A 172 13.46 -1.15 9.20
N SER A 173 12.35 -0.94 8.49
CA SER A 173 12.31 -0.17 7.24
C SER A 173 11.98 1.30 7.50
N GLY A 174 12.63 2.22 6.78
CA GLY A 174 12.43 3.66 6.99
C GLY A 174 13.33 4.55 6.14
N PRO A 175 13.21 5.89 6.26
CA PRO A 175 14.10 6.82 5.60
C PRO A 175 15.56 6.53 5.95
N ASP A 176 16.44 6.81 5.01
CA ASP A 176 17.87 6.60 5.15
C ASP A 176 18.54 7.59 6.14
N SER A 177 18.33 7.34 7.43
CA SER A 177 18.94 8.10 8.51
C SER A 177 20.31 7.50 8.91
N PRO A 178 21.24 8.31 9.45
CA PRO A 178 22.54 7.81 9.91
C PRO A 178 22.43 6.67 10.94
N GLU A 179 21.45 6.76 11.83
CA GLU A 179 21.20 5.75 12.88
C GLU A 179 20.73 4.42 12.27
N LEU A 180 19.76 4.47 11.36
CA LEU A 180 19.25 3.26 10.70
C LEU A 180 20.30 2.64 9.78
N ARG A 181 21.04 3.46 9.03
CA ARG A 181 22.16 2.99 8.21
C ARG A 181 23.21 2.27 9.04
N THR A 182 23.57 2.83 10.20
CA THR A 182 24.52 2.19 11.11
C THR A 182 24.03 0.80 11.56
N LEU A 183 22.73 0.63 11.81
CA LEU A 183 22.16 -0.69 12.14
C LEU A 183 22.24 -1.67 10.97
N PHE A 184 21.93 -1.23 9.74
CA PHE A 184 22.09 -2.05 8.53
C PHE A 184 23.55 -2.45 8.29
N GLU A 185 24.48 -1.51 8.45
CA GLU A 185 25.92 -1.78 8.31
C GLU A 185 26.43 -2.73 9.40
N GLN A 186 25.94 -2.62 10.64
CA GLN A 186 26.29 -3.56 11.71
C GLN A 186 25.69 -4.95 11.47
N ALA A 187 24.50 -5.03 10.89
CA ALA A 187 23.81 -6.29 10.60
C ALA A 187 24.42 -7.03 9.41
N PHE A 188 24.89 -6.30 8.39
CA PHE A 188 25.24 -6.87 7.08
C PHE A 188 26.62 -6.48 6.52
N GLY A 189 27.34 -5.55 7.14
CA GLY A 189 28.62 -5.02 6.64
C GLY A 189 29.85 -5.90 6.89
N GLY A 190 29.65 -7.22 6.99
CA GLY A 190 30.69 -8.22 7.24
C GLY A 190 31.51 -8.60 6.00
#